data_AF-A0A8J4NV42-F1
#
_entry.id   AF-A0A8J4NV42-F1
#
_cell.length_a   1.000
_cell.length_b   1.000
_cell.length_c   1.000
_cell.angle_alpha   90.00
_cell.angle_beta   90.00
_cell.angle_gamma   90.00
#
_symmetry.space_group_name_H-M   'P 1'
#
loop_
_entity.id
_entity.type
_entity.pdbx_description
1 polymer ?
#
loop_
_entity_poly.entity_id
_entity_poly.type
_entity_poly.pdbx_seq_one_letter_code
_entity_poly.pdbx_strand_id
1 'polypeptide(L)' 'VTISDNRNLTDSKNVTEYLLQALSPQNVSMGEWKVVDSCIDTAILNATQKAAHWTPPDSNISSMEIR' A
#
# COMPACT_ATOMS: atom_id res chain seq x y z
N VAL A 1 -3.75 -6.17 2.82
CA VAL A 1 -2.71 -6.30 1.76
C VAL A 1 -1.44 -6.84 2.40
N THR A 2 -0.82 -7.85 1.79
CA THR A 2 0.44 -8.44 2.28
C THR A 2 1.52 -8.24 1.22
N ILE A 3 2.67 -7.69 1.63
CA ILE A 3 3.82 -7.44 0.78
C ILE A 3 4.82 -8.56 0.99
N SER A 4 5.20 -9.23 -0.09
CA SER A 4 6.34 -10.14 -0.12
C SER A 4 7.50 -9.44 -0.83
N ASP A 5 8.58 -9.22 -0.09
CA ASP A 5 9.85 -8.77 -0.67
C ASP A 5 10.95 -9.72 -0.17
N ASN A 6 11.64 -10.31 -1.14
CA ASN A 6 12.72 -11.28 -0.97
C ASN A 6 14.11 -10.62 -0.97
N ARG A 7 14.19 -9.29 -1.09
CA ARG A 7 15.44 -8.55 -0.88
C ARG A 7 15.89 -8.64 0.57
N ASN A 8 17.20 -8.73 0.77
CA ASN A 8 17.79 -8.71 2.09
C ASN A 8 17.73 -7.27 2.65
N LEU A 9 16.90 -7.04 3.68
CA LEU A 9 16.64 -5.73 4.27
C LEU A 9 17.87 -5.10 4.99
N THR A 10 19.02 -5.79 5.01
CA THR A 10 20.29 -5.30 5.56
C THR A 10 21.33 -4.94 4.50
N ASP A 11 21.06 -5.15 3.22
CA ASP A 11 21.99 -4.84 2.13
C ASP A 11 21.85 -3.36 1.70
N SER A 12 22.97 -2.71 1.38
CA SER A 12 23.16 -1.27 1.08
C SER A 12 22.19 -0.62 0.07
N LYS A 13 21.30 -1.39 -0.58
CA LYS A 13 20.08 -0.93 -1.27
C LYS A 13 18.85 -1.00 -0.34
N ASN A 14 19.04 -0.61 0.93
CA ASN A 14 18.06 -0.75 2.00
C ASN A 14 16.77 -0.01 1.64
N VAL A 15 15.74 -0.74 1.25
CA VAL A 15 14.38 -0.20 1.24
C VAL A 15 14.02 0.07 2.68
N THR A 16 13.79 1.34 3.00
CA THR A 16 13.34 1.77 4.32
C THR A 16 11.82 1.76 4.39
N GLU A 17 11.15 2.06 3.29
CA GLU A 17 9.71 2.26 3.22
C GLU A 17 9.10 1.74 1.90
N TYR A 18 7.84 1.34 1.96
CA TYR A 18 6.96 1.06 0.83
C TYR A 18 5.84 2.10 0.81
N LEU A 19 5.51 2.55 -0.39
CA LEU A 19 4.33 3.36 -0.66
C LEU A 19 3.29 2.45 -1.32
N LEU A 20 2.12 2.35 -0.72
CA LEU A 20 1.01 1.57 -1.29
C LEU A 20 -0.12 2.50 -1.72
N GLN A 21 -0.61 2.29 -2.93
CA GLN A 21 -1.80 2.97 -3.46
C GLN A 21 -2.85 1.96 -3.91
N ALA A 22 -4.12 2.35 -3.82
CA ALA A 22 -5.25 1.54 -4.25
C ALA A 22 -6.02 2.28 -5.34
N LEU A 23 -5.88 1.84 -6.58
CA LEU A 23 -6.36 2.56 -7.76
C LEU A 23 -7.58 1.90 -8.39
N SER A 24 -8.55 2.73 -8.80
CA SER A 24 -9.65 2.32 -9.65
C SER A 24 -9.18 2.16 -11.11
N PRO A 25 -10.00 1.57 -12.01
CA PRO A 25 -9.70 1.50 -13.44
C PRO A 25 -9.51 2.88 -14.10
N GLN A 26 -9.96 3.96 -13.45
CA GLN A 26 -9.75 5.34 -13.88
C GLN A 26 -8.46 5.97 -13.32
N ASN A 27 -7.61 5.18 -12.65
CA ASN A 27 -6.40 5.62 -11.94
C ASN A 27 -6.65 6.65 -10.84
N VAL A 28 -7.82 6.58 -10.20
CA VAL A 28 -8.14 7.40 -9.02
C VAL A 28 -7.82 6.57 -7.78
N SER A 29 -7.08 7.16 -6.83
CA SER A 29 -6.82 6.50 -5.55
C SER A 29 -8.07 6.50 -4.69
N MET A 30 -8.44 5.35 -4.14
CA MET A 30 -9.71 5.16 -3.43
C MET A 30 -9.58 4.17 -2.27
N GLY A 31 -10.51 4.29 -1.33
CA GLY A 31 -10.53 3.49 -0.11
C GLY A 31 -9.61 4.05 0.96
N GLU A 32 -9.61 3.39 2.12
CA GLU A 32 -8.93 3.89 3.31
C GLU A 32 -7.83 2.93 3.78
N TRP A 33 -6.63 3.46 3.98
CA TRP A 33 -5.52 2.72 4.57
C TRP A 33 -5.49 2.92 6.09
N LYS A 34 -5.50 1.82 6.84
CA LYS A 34 -5.27 1.82 8.29
C LYS A 34 -3.82 1.46 8.55
N VAL A 35 -2.95 2.47 8.50
CA VAL A 35 -1.51 2.36 8.74
C VAL A 35 -1.06 3.45 9.72
N VAL A 36 0.18 3.32 10.22
CA VAL A 36 0.75 4.27 11.19
C VAL A 36 1.00 5.64 10.55
N ASP A 37 1.35 5.66 9.26
CA ASP A 37 1.57 6.88 8.51
C ASP A 37 0.91 6.78 7.12
N SER A 38 0.06 7.76 6.83
CA SER A 38 -0.72 7.82 5.58
C SER A 38 -0.74 9.25 5.07
N CYS A 39 -0.41 9.43 3.79
CA CYS A 39 -0.53 10.72 3.12
C CYS A 39 -1.66 10.64 2.09
N ILE A 40 -2.77 11.31 2.41
CA ILE A 40 -4.02 11.40 1.64
C ILE A 40 -4.52 10.01 1.24
N ASP A 41 -4.08 9.46 0.12
CA ASP A 41 -4.55 8.17 -0.42
C ASP A 41 -3.44 7.11 -0.53
N THR A 42 -2.28 7.36 0.08
CA THR A 42 -1.11 6.47 0.03
C THR A 42 -0.76 5.99 1.43
N ALA A 43 -0.59 4.67 1.58
CA ALA A 43 -0.08 4.07 2.81
C ALA A 43 1.45 4.10 2.81
N ILE A 44 2.05 4.53 3.90
CA ILE A 44 3.51 4.46 4.10
C ILE A 44 3.76 3.31 5.08
N LEU A 45 4.50 2.29 4.63
CA LEU A 45 4.89 1.16 5.46
C LEU A 45 6.40 1.13 5.59
N ASN A 46 6.90 0.99 6.81
CA ASN A 46 8.31 0.65 7.00
C ASN A 46 8.61 -0.71 6.37
N ALA A 47 9.82 -0.93 5.89
CA ALA A 47 10.15 -2.15 5.16
C ALA A 47 10.07 -3.44 6.01
N THR A 48 10.11 -3.27 7.33
CA THR A 48 9.85 -4.31 8.33
C THR A 48 8.37 -4.68 8.46
N GLN A 49 7.46 -3.76 8.10
CA GLN A 49 6.02 -3.99 8.09
C GLN A 49 5.63 -4.67 6.78
N LYS A 50 5.20 -5.92 6.87
CA LYS A 50 4.84 -6.75 5.70
C LYS A 50 3.35 -6.73 5.37
N ALA A 51 2.54 -6.02 6.14
CA ALA A 51 1.10 -5.98 5.94
C ALA A 51 0.52 -4.60 6.25
N ALA A 52 -0.50 -4.24 5.48
CA ALA A 52 -1.36 -3.09 5.74
C ALA A 52 -2.82 -3.47 5.60
N HIS A 53 -3.64 -2.82 6.42
CA HIS A 53 -5.08 -2.92 6.34
C HIS A 53 -5.60 -1.86 5.36
N TRP A 54 -6.38 -2.31 4.37
CA TRP A 54 -7.03 -1.45 3.40
C TRP A 54 -8.52 -1.79 3.41
N THR A 55 -9.35 -0.76 3.44
CA THR A 55 -10.81 -0.88 3.40
C THR A 55 -11.28 -0.36 2.04
N PRO A 56 -12.02 -1.17 1.25
CA PRO A 56 -12.54 -0.71 -0.03
C PRO A 56 -13.55 0.42 0.15
N PRO A 57 -13.66 1.35 -0.82
CA PRO A 57 -14.70 2.37 -0.80
C PRO A 57 -16.09 1.76 -0.96
N ASP A 58 -17.14 2.43 -0.46
CA ASP A 58 -18.55 2.00 -0.56
C ASP A 58 -19.16 2.04 -1.98
N SER A 59 -18.31 2.20 -3.01
CA SER A 59 -18.70 2.30 -4.41
C SER A 59 -18.69 0.95 -5.13
N ASN A 60 -19.59 0.78 -6.11
CA ASN A 60 -19.68 -0.39 -7.00
C ASN A 60 -18.53 -0.42 -8.04
N ILE A 61 -17.28 -0.43 -7.59
CA ILE A 61 -16.12 -0.59 -8.47
C ILE A 61 -15.91 -2.09 -8.71
N SER A 62 -15.78 -2.50 -9.97
CA SER A 62 -15.64 -3.90 -10.36
C SER A 62 -14.30 -4.52 -9.96
N SER A 63 -13.25 -3.71 -9.83
CA SER A 63 -11.88 -4.15 -9.56
C SER A 63 -11.02 -2.99 -9.09
N MET A 64 -10.00 -3.29 -8.27
CA MET A 64 -8.98 -2.33 -7.86
C MET A 64 -7.58 -2.91 -8.03
N GLU A 65 -6.63 -2.05 -8.36
CA GLU A 65 -5.21 -2.38 -8.42
C GLU A 65 -4.52 -1.87 -7.15
N ILE A 66 -3.68 -2.70 -6.54
CA ILE A 66 -2.77 -2.29 -5.46
C ILE A 66 -1.35 -2.30 -6.02
N ARG A 67 -0.64 -1.17 -5.90
CA ARG A 67 0.76 -1.03 -6.33
C ARG A 67 1.60 -0.27 -5.31
#